data_AF-A0A0Q5ZTL4-F1
#
_entry.id   AF-A0A0Q5ZTL4-F1
#
_cell.length_a   1.000
_cell.length_b   1.000
_cell.length_c   1.000
_cell.angle_alpha   90.00
_cell.angle_beta   90.00
_cell.angle_gamma   90.00
#
_symmetry.space_group_name_H-M   'P 1'
#
loop_
_entity.id
_entity.type
_entity.pdbx_description
1 polymer ?
#
loop_
_entity_poly.entity_id
_entity_poly.type
_entity_poly.pdbx_seq_one_letter_code
_entity_poly.pdbx_strand_id
1 'polypeptide(L)'
;MSQRIEDYALIGDCETAALVGRNGSIDWLCWPAFDSDACFAAILGTHENGRWLIAPSEGATAISRRYIGNTLILETRFETIGGTVALIDFMPLRGKASDIVRLVRGVDGTVKMRMELVIRFGFGANIPWVRRIDHSLMAIAGQDLIVLRTPVETRGENLTTVAEFEVKAGETVPFVLAYGPSHLDPPAPIDPEIALQETERFWQDWCGHCTRDGDYQELVLRSLITLKALTFAPTGGIVAAPTTSLPEKLGGSRNWDYRFCWLRDATFTLLALMNSGYTEEALAWHNWLLRAAAGSPAKMQIMYGIWGQRRLLEWEAGWLGGYEGARPVRVGNAAHAQLQLDVYGELIDAFHQSRMAKLELDDETWALECAVLNHLAEVWDRPDHGIWERRGQPRHYVFSKVMTWVAFDRGIKSAETFGFKAPLLHWRTLRDAIHRDVCNRGFDAEENAFVESYGSKLLDASVLLLPEVGFLPPSDPRIRGTIAAVEKCLMRGGFVLRHDPRELPADQPPLEGAFLACSLWLADAYVLSGDLDKAQELFDRVVGIANDVGLLAEEYDSDARRQTGNFPQALTHIALINTAHNLSAARQGSEKPAVQRSK
;
A
#
# COMPACT_ATOMS: atom_id res chain seq x y z
N MET A 1 12.12 -21.32 6.74
CA MET A 1 11.20 -20.85 5.69
C MET A 1 10.56 -19.56 6.18
N SER A 2 10.20 -18.65 5.26
CA SER A 2 9.45 -17.44 5.59
C SER A 2 8.10 -17.79 6.23
N GLN A 3 7.54 -16.86 7.01
CA GLN A 3 6.19 -17.03 7.56
C GLN A 3 5.14 -16.72 6.51
N ARG A 4 3.87 -16.99 6.83
CA ARG A 4 2.77 -16.61 5.95
C ARG A 4 2.66 -15.09 5.87
N ILE A 5 2.24 -14.53 4.74
CA ILE A 5 2.05 -13.08 4.58
C ILE A 5 1.14 -12.54 5.71
N GLU A 6 0.04 -13.25 5.99
CA GLU A 6 -0.90 -12.91 7.05
C GLU A 6 -0.32 -13.02 8.48
N ASP A 7 0.83 -13.68 8.67
CA ASP A 7 1.52 -13.77 9.96
C ASP A 7 2.44 -12.57 10.23
N TYR A 8 2.51 -11.56 9.35
CA TYR A 8 3.31 -10.35 9.55
C TYR A 8 2.47 -9.17 10.05
N ALA A 9 3.07 -8.34 10.89
CA ALA A 9 2.55 -7.04 11.34
C ALA A 9 3.52 -5.93 10.90
N LEU A 10 3.00 -4.72 10.74
CA LEU A 10 3.78 -3.55 10.31
C LEU A 10 4.23 -2.71 11.51
N ILE A 11 5.49 -2.27 11.52
CA ILE A 11 5.98 -1.13 12.30
C ILE A 11 6.71 -0.16 11.35
N GLY A 12 6.75 1.14 11.65
CA GLY A 12 7.31 2.13 10.74
C GLY A 12 7.46 3.52 11.37
N ASP A 13 8.40 4.30 10.82
CA ASP A 13 8.74 5.67 11.26
C ASP A 13 8.25 6.76 10.29
N CYS A 14 7.36 6.40 9.35
CA CYS A 14 6.94 7.23 8.21
C CYS A 14 8.06 7.59 7.23
N GLU A 15 9.21 6.91 7.28
CA GLU A 15 10.26 7.01 6.26
C GLU A 15 10.68 5.64 5.72
N THR A 16 10.54 4.61 6.54
CA THR A 16 10.60 3.20 6.19
C THR A 16 9.67 2.38 7.10
N ALA A 17 9.60 1.08 6.84
CA ALA A 17 8.85 0.14 7.66
C ALA A 17 9.52 -1.24 7.75
N ALA A 18 9.19 -1.97 8.81
CA ALA A 18 9.62 -3.33 9.06
C ALA A 18 8.42 -4.27 9.19
N LEU A 19 8.59 -5.54 8.78
CA LEU A 19 7.59 -6.58 8.99
C LEU A 19 7.99 -7.54 10.11
N VAL A 20 7.16 -7.55 11.15
CA VAL A 20 7.34 -8.37 12.36
C VAL A 20 6.45 -9.61 12.29
N GLY A 21 7.04 -10.79 12.26
CA GLY A 21 6.32 -12.05 12.27
C GLY A 21 5.86 -12.49 13.66
N ARG A 22 4.86 -13.37 13.72
CA ARG A 22 4.32 -13.94 14.97
C ARG A 22 5.38 -14.61 15.85
N ASN A 23 6.42 -15.14 15.25
CA ASN A 23 7.54 -15.76 15.97
C ASN A 23 8.52 -14.76 16.63
N GLY A 24 8.27 -13.44 16.56
CA GLY A 24 9.17 -12.41 17.08
C GLY A 24 10.34 -12.08 16.15
N SER A 25 10.31 -12.49 14.89
CA SER A 25 11.31 -12.15 13.88
C SER A 25 10.91 -10.94 13.06
N ILE A 26 11.84 -10.00 12.85
CA ILE A 26 11.73 -9.00 11.79
C ILE A 26 12.39 -9.60 10.55
N ASP A 27 11.58 -9.94 9.54
CA ASP A 27 12.04 -10.65 8.33
C ASP A 27 12.17 -9.74 7.10
N TRP A 28 11.69 -8.49 7.21
CA TRP A 28 11.77 -7.47 6.17
C TRP A 28 12.07 -6.11 6.78
N LEU A 29 13.05 -5.41 6.21
CA LEU A 29 13.38 -4.02 6.53
C LEU A 29 14.25 -3.43 5.42
N CYS A 30 13.81 -2.31 4.84
CA CYS A 30 14.62 -1.47 3.96
C CYS A 30 15.19 -0.30 4.77
N TRP A 31 16.48 -0.01 4.60
CA TRP A 31 17.10 1.12 5.31
C TRP A 31 18.01 1.95 4.40
N PRO A 32 17.98 3.31 4.54
CA PRO A 32 17.20 4.08 5.51
C PRO A 32 15.74 4.37 5.11
N ALA A 33 15.33 4.14 3.87
CA ALA A 33 14.01 4.52 3.37
C ALA A 33 13.28 3.35 2.67
N PHE A 34 11.99 3.52 2.36
CA PHE A 34 11.19 2.50 1.66
C PHE A 34 11.86 1.97 0.38
N ASP A 35 12.40 2.87 -0.46
CA ASP A 35 13.03 2.53 -1.74
C ASP A 35 14.50 2.11 -1.63
N SER A 36 15.05 2.02 -0.41
CA SER A 36 16.42 1.55 -0.16
C SER A 36 16.54 0.03 -0.24
N ASP A 37 17.76 -0.49 -0.33
CA ASP A 37 17.97 -1.94 -0.32
C ASP A 37 17.57 -2.56 1.03
N ALA A 38 17.01 -3.77 0.98
CA ALA A 38 16.64 -4.47 2.21
C ALA A 38 17.89 -4.96 2.96
N CYS A 39 17.96 -4.67 4.27
CA CYS A 39 18.98 -5.20 5.18
C CYS A 39 18.51 -6.48 5.90
N PHE A 40 17.18 -6.67 5.95
CA PHE A 40 16.52 -7.93 6.26
C PHE A 40 15.66 -8.34 5.07
N ALA A 41 15.97 -9.49 4.46
CA ALA A 41 15.29 -10.00 3.27
C ALA A 41 14.82 -11.47 3.42
N ALA A 42 14.71 -11.96 4.67
CA ALA A 42 14.32 -13.34 4.94
C ALA A 42 12.93 -13.70 4.41
N ILE A 43 12.02 -12.72 4.23
CA ILE A 43 10.71 -12.97 3.62
C ILE A 43 10.81 -13.47 2.16
N LEU A 44 11.83 -13.03 1.40
CA LEU A 44 12.07 -13.41 0.00
C LEU A 44 13.17 -14.47 -0.14
N GLY A 45 13.74 -14.94 0.97
CA GLY A 45 14.86 -15.86 0.98
C GLY A 45 14.80 -16.80 2.16
N THR A 46 15.90 -16.90 2.89
CA THR A 46 16.00 -17.65 4.13
C THR A 46 16.46 -16.74 5.26
N HIS A 47 16.50 -17.27 6.48
CA HIS A 47 17.08 -16.56 7.62
C HIS A 47 18.51 -16.03 7.38
N GLU A 48 19.27 -16.66 6.48
CA GLU A 48 20.63 -16.24 6.12
C GLU A 48 20.67 -14.95 5.29
N ASN A 49 19.54 -14.56 4.66
CA ASN A 49 19.39 -13.33 3.88
C ASN A 49 19.01 -12.10 4.74
N GLY A 50 19.09 -12.24 6.06
CA GLY A 50 18.94 -11.15 7.01
C GLY A 50 17.59 -11.17 7.71
N ARG A 51 17.64 -11.15 9.05
CA ARG A 51 16.50 -11.08 9.96
C ARG A 51 16.94 -10.64 11.34
N TRP A 52 15.97 -10.28 12.18
CA TRP A 52 16.19 -10.08 13.61
C TRP A 52 15.14 -10.81 14.46
N LEU A 53 15.53 -11.94 15.05
CA LEU A 53 14.69 -12.78 15.91
C LEU A 53 14.94 -12.46 17.39
N ILE A 54 13.85 -12.24 18.14
CA ILE A 54 13.84 -12.28 19.61
C ILE A 54 12.64 -13.14 20.03
N ALA A 55 12.89 -14.26 20.72
CA ALA A 55 11.84 -15.20 21.09
C ALA A 55 12.25 -16.07 22.30
N PRO A 56 11.30 -16.75 22.97
CA PRO A 56 11.64 -17.74 23.99
C PRO A 56 12.52 -18.87 23.42
N SER A 57 13.56 -19.27 24.16
CA SER A 57 14.51 -20.30 23.74
C SER A 57 13.91 -21.70 23.70
N GLU A 58 12.96 -21.96 24.59
CA GLU A 58 12.28 -23.26 24.74
C GLU A 58 10.98 -23.34 23.91
N GLY A 59 10.68 -22.31 23.11
CA GLY A 59 9.42 -22.18 22.36
C GLY A 59 8.28 -21.60 23.20
N ALA A 60 7.16 -21.31 22.53
CA ALA A 60 5.96 -20.78 23.15
C ALA A 60 4.80 -21.78 23.02
N THR A 61 3.99 -21.92 24.06
CA THR A 61 2.76 -22.71 24.08
C THR A 61 1.59 -21.96 23.45
N ALA A 62 1.59 -20.62 23.55
CA ALA A 62 0.65 -19.74 22.88
C ALA A 62 1.31 -18.43 22.48
N ILE A 63 0.83 -17.85 21.37
CA ILE A 63 1.30 -16.57 20.83
C ILE A 63 0.10 -15.71 20.43
N SER A 64 0.02 -14.51 21.00
CA SER A 64 -0.98 -13.51 20.63
C SER A 64 -0.32 -12.17 20.32
N ARG A 65 -0.88 -11.41 19.38
CA ARG A 65 -0.42 -10.05 19.05
C ARG A 65 -1.53 -9.04 19.15
N ARG A 66 -1.15 -7.80 19.40
CA ARG A 66 -2.01 -6.62 19.23
C ARG A 66 -1.16 -5.38 19.07
N TYR A 67 -1.71 -4.37 18.43
CA TYR A 67 -1.19 -3.03 18.61
C TYR A 67 -1.64 -2.46 19.96
N ILE A 68 -0.76 -1.72 20.65
CA ILE A 68 -1.10 -1.05 21.91
C ILE A 68 -1.98 0.16 21.57
N GLY A 69 -3.29 0.03 21.74
CA GLY A 69 -4.26 1.06 21.37
C GLY A 69 -4.24 1.39 19.87
N ASN A 70 -4.57 2.63 19.55
CA ASN A 70 -4.55 3.16 18.18
C ASN A 70 -3.15 3.66 17.82
N THR A 71 -2.16 2.77 17.92
CA THR A 71 -0.77 3.07 17.60
C THR A 71 -0.18 2.04 16.63
N LEU A 72 1.06 2.28 16.22
CA LEU A 72 1.90 1.32 15.50
C LEU A 72 2.97 0.69 16.43
N ILE A 73 2.66 0.58 17.71
CA ILE A 73 3.47 -0.14 18.71
C ILE A 73 2.89 -1.55 18.85
N LEU A 74 3.65 -2.56 18.47
CA LEU A 74 3.20 -3.95 18.45
C LEU A 74 3.60 -4.67 19.74
N GLU A 75 2.64 -5.25 20.45
CA GLU A 75 2.90 -6.20 21.55
C GLU A 75 2.70 -7.63 21.03
N THR A 76 3.74 -8.46 21.06
CA THR A 76 3.68 -9.91 20.87
C THR A 76 3.86 -10.59 22.22
N ARG A 77 2.83 -11.29 22.70
CA ARG A 77 2.92 -12.08 23.94
C ARG A 77 3.24 -13.53 23.62
N PHE A 78 4.25 -14.05 24.31
CA PHE A 78 4.61 -15.45 24.31
C PHE A 78 4.32 -16.06 25.67
N GLU A 79 3.43 -17.04 25.69
CA GLU A 79 3.21 -17.90 26.85
C GLU A 79 4.13 -19.12 26.74
N THR A 80 4.77 -19.50 27.84
CA THR A 80 5.68 -20.64 27.91
C THR A 80 5.38 -21.47 29.17
N ILE A 81 6.04 -22.61 29.32
CA ILE A 81 5.92 -23.42 30.54
C ILE A 81 6.47 -22.68 31.78
N GLY A 82 7.48 -21.81 31.60
CA GLY A 82 8.15 -21.10 32.69
C GLY A 82 7.57 -19.73 33.05
N GLY A 83 6.62 -19.22 32.25
CA GLY A 83 6.04 -17.89 32.42
C GLY A 83 5.64 -17.24 31.11
N THR A 84 5.33 -15.94 31.18
CA THR A 84 4.85 -15.14 30.04
C THR A 84 5.73 -13.92 29.84
N VAL A 85 6.06 -13.63 28.59
CA VAL A 85 6.85 -12.46 28.20
C VAL A 85 6.15 -11.69 27.08
N ALA A 86 6.21 -10.37 27.12
CA ALA A 86 5.74 -9.48 26.08
C ALA A 86 6.94 -8.87 25.34
N LEU A 87 6.96 -9.02 24.02
CA LEU A 87 7.89 -8.35 23.13
C LEU A 87 7.19 -7.14 22.52
N ILE A 88 7.68 -5.94 22.82
CA ILE A 88 7.13 -4.68 22.33
C ILE A 88 8.04 -4.14 21.25
N ASP A 89 7.55 -4.13 20.01
CA ASP A 89 8.26 -3.71 18.82
C ASP A 89 7.69 -2.39 18.29
N PHE A 90 8.55 -1.40 18.07
CA PHE A 90 8.15 -0.13 17.46
C PHE A 90 9.33 0.58 16.80
N MET A 91 8.99 1.51 15.90
CA MET A 91 9.93 2.46 15.34
C MET A 91 9.54 3.85 15.84
N PRO A 92 10.40 4.54 16.61
CA PRO A 92 10.17 5.94 16.94
C PRO A 92 10.07 6.78 15.67
N LEU A 93 9.31 7.87 15.72
CA LEU A 93 9.38 8.85 14.64
C LEU A 93 10.82 9.31 14.43
N ARG A 94 11.19 9.46 13.16
CA ARG A 94 12.57 9.73 12.81
C ARG A 94 13.04 11.05 13.40
N GLY A 95 14.06 10.97 14.25
CA GLY A 95 14.85 12.11 14.70
C GLY A 95 16.03 12.33 13.76
N LYS A 96 17.24 12.02 14.23
CA LYS A 96 18.47 12.10 13.42
C LYS A 96 18.81 10.80 12.68
N ALA A 97 18.30 9.68 13.17
CA ALA A 97 18.56 8.33 12.66
C ALA A 97 17.25 7.54 12.65
N SER A 98 17.20 6.46 11.87
CA SER A 98 16.12 5.48 11.95
C SER A 98 16.45 4.47 13.03
N ASP A 99 15.53 4.26 13.96
CA ASP A 99 15.69 3.37 15.10
C ASP A 99 14.58 2.30 15.08
N ILE A 100 14.95 1.08 15.44
CA ILE A 100 14.01 0.02 15.83
C ILE A 100 14.26 -0.27 17.30
N VAL A 101 13.22 -0.17 18.12
CA VAL A 101 13.25 -0.46 19.54
C VAL A 101 12.43 -1.72 19.81
N ARG A 102 13.04 -2.66 20.54
CA ARG A 102 12.43 -3.92 20.95
C ARG A 102 12.58 -4.07 22.45
N LEU A 103 11.47 -4.10 23.19
CA LEU A 103 11.47 -4.25 24.66
C LEU A 103 10.95 -5.62 25.03
N VAL A 104 11.74 -6.39 25.77
CA VAL A 104 11.35 -7.69 26.29
C VAL A 104 10.91 -7.51 27.74
N ARG A 105 9.60 -7.55 28.00
CA ARG A 105 9.00 -7.34 29.32
C ARG A 105 8.51 -8.66 29.92
N GLY A 106 9.05 -9.05 31.06
CA GLY A 106 8.55 -10.21 31.81
C GLY A 106 7.20 -9.89 32.43
N VAL A 107 6.18 -10.67 32.07
CA VAL A 107 4.81 -10.50 32.58
C VAL A 107 4.59 -11.35 33.82
N ASP A 108 4.99 -12.62 33.74
CA ASP A 108 4.87 -13.60 34.83
C ASP A 108 5.99 -14.64 34.75
N GLY A 109 6.35 -15.23 35.88
CA GLY A 109 7.37 -16.28 35.96
C GLY A 109 8.77 -15.82 35.54
N THR A 110 9.53 -16.73 34.91
CA THR A 110 10.87 -16.46 34.37
C THR A 110 11.00 -17.15 33.03
N VAL A 111 11.29 -16.37 31.98
CA VAL A 111 11.35 -16.88 30.61
C VAL A 111 12.78 -16.76 30.09
N LYS A 112 13.32 -17.88 29.59
CA LYS A 112 14.60 -17.89 28.86
C LYS A 112 14.37 -17.42 27.44
N MET A 113 15.14 -16.43 27.02
CA MET A 113 15.05 -15.76 25.74
C MET A 113 16.32 -15.98 24.93
N ARG A 114 16.15 -15.95 23.61
CA ARG A 114 17.26 -15.91 22.65
C ARG A 114 17.06 -14.79 21.65
N MET A 115 18.18 -14.26 21.19
CA MET A 115 18.25 -13.28 20.11
C MET A 115 19.14 -13.83 18.99
N GLU A 116 18.70 -13.68 17.74
CA GLU A 116 19.53 -13.88 16.55
C GLU A 116 19.40 -12.65 15.65
N LEU A 117 20.53 -12.02 15.32
CA LEU A 117 20.59 -10.86 14.45
C LEU A 117 21.51 -11.18 13.28
N VAL A 118 20.90 -11.33 12.11
CA VAL A 118 21.56 -11.59 10.85
C VAL A 118 21.40 -10.32 10.01
N ILE A 119 22.47 -9.54 9.85
CA ILE A 119 22.44 -8.31 9.04
C ILE A 119 22.98 -8.64 7.65
N ARG A 120 22.22 -8.32 6.59
CA ARG A 120 22.65 -8.53 5.20
C ARG A 120 22.13 -7.40 4.29
N PHE A 121 22.99 -6.45 3.95
CA PHE A 121 22.64 -5.35 3.05
C PHE A 121 22.47 -5.82 1.60
N GLY A 122 21.94 -4.97 0.73
CA GLY A 122 21.79 -5.28 -0.71
C GLY A 122 20.82 -6.44 -0.96
N PHE A 123 19.66 -6.45 -0.31
CA PHE A 123 18.67 -7.54 -0.38
C PHE A 123 19.24 -8.89 0.01
N GLY A 124 19.98 -8.95 1.12
CA GLY A 124 20.49 -10.21 1.62
C GLY A 124 21.85 -10.67 1.05
N ALA A 125 22.51 -9.85 0.24
CA ALA A 125 23.76 -10.22 -0.46
C ALA A 125 25.04 -9.87 0.31
N ASN A 126 25.06 -8.72 1.00
CA ASN A 126 26.28 -8.15 1.55
C ASN A 126 26.38 -8.41 3.06
N ILE A 127 27.37 -9.20 3.46
CA ILE A 127 27.68 -9.47 4.86
C ILE A 127 28.53 -8.30 5.41
N PRO A 128 28.10 -7.61 6.48
CA PRO A 128 28.86 -6.50 7.03
C PRO A 128 30.05 -6.95 7.87
N TRP A 129 31.03 -6.08 7.98
CA TRP A 129 32.07 -6.21 8.99
C TRP A 129 31.54 -5.80 10.36
N VAL A 130 31.61 -6.70 11.33
CA VAL A 130 31.06 -6.51 12.68
C VAL A 130 32.17 -6.31 13.70
N ARG A 131 32.07 -5.26 14.51
CA ARG A 131 33.00 -4.98 15.61
C ARG A 131 32.28 -4.44 16.83
N ARG A 132 32.85 -4.68 18.01
CA ARG A 132 32.38 -4.07 19.26
C ARG A 132 33.06 -2.72 19.46
N ILE A 133 32.29 -1.72 19.89
CA ILE A 133 32.79 -0.41 20.33
C ILE A 133 32.08 -0.08 21.62
N ASP A 134 32.84 0.14 22.68
CA ASP A 134 32.32 0.30 24.03
C ASP A 134 31.35 -0.85 24.37
N HIS A 135 30.09 -0.52 24.64
CA HIS A 135 29.02 -1.47 24.94
C HIS A 135 28.07 -1.74 23.75
N SER A 136 28.44 -1.29 22.54
CA SER A 136 27.62 -1.43 21.32
C SER A 136 28.27 -2.36 20.30
N LEU A 137 27.44 -2.97 19.45
CA LEU A 137 27.88 -3.72 18.29
C LEU A 137 27.64 -2.90 17.03
N MET A 138 28.67 -2.78 16.19
CA MET A 138 28.65 -2.00 14.98
C MET A 138 28.83 -2.90 13.77
N ALA A 139 27.97 -2.75 12.76
CA ALA A 139 28.01 -3.48 11.50
C ALA A 139 28.09 -2.49 10.33
N ILE A 140 29.12 -2.60 9.49
CA ILE A 140 29.34 -1.71 8.35
C ILE A 140 29.45 -2.53 7.05
N ALA A 141 28.75 -2.10 6.00
CA ALA A 141 28.98 -2.53 4.63
C ALA A 141 28.77 -1.36 3.66
N GLY A 142 29.81 -0.94 2.93
CA GLY A 142 29.68 0.15 1.96
C GLY A 142 29.19 1.45 2.62
N GLN A 143 28.03 1.94 2.17
CA GLN A 143 27.39 3.17 2.65
C GLN A 143 26.64 2.99 3.99
N ASP A 144 26.42 1.74 4.40
CA ASP A 144 25.49 1.41 5.47
C ASP A 144 26.22 1.15 6.79
N LEU A 145 25.72 1.73 7.87
CA LEU A 145 26.14 1.48 9.25
C LEU A 145 24.91 1.18 10.11
N ILE A 146 24.97 0.05 10.82
CA ILE A 146 23.98 -0.34 11.83
C ILE A 146 24.68 -0.46 13.19
N VAL A 147 24.04 0.05 14.25
CA VAL A 147 24.51 -0.05 15.63
C VAL A 147 23.45 -0.73 16.49
N LEU A 148 23.80 -1.87 17.09
CA LEU A 148 23.00 -2.56 18.10
C LEU A 148 23.45 -2.12 19.50
N ARG A 149 22.48 -1.71 20.33
CA ARG A 149 22.65 -1.37 21.74
C ARG A 149 21.72 -2.20 22.59
N THR A 150 22.28 -2.89 23.57
CA THR A 150 21.54 -3.71 24.53
C THR A 150 22.43 -3.96 25.76
N PRO A 151 21.86 -4.09 26.98
CA PRO A 151 22.62 -4.54 28.14
C PRO A 151 22.99 -6.04 28.08
N VAL A 152 22.40 -6.81 27.16
CA VAL A 152 22.64 -8.25 27.03
C VAL A 152 23.99 -8.51 26.37
N GLU A 153 24.74 -9.46 26.93
CA GLU A 153 25.99 -9.90 26.30
C GLU A 153 25.71 -10.64 24.98
N THR A 154 26.42 -10.24 23.94
CA THR A 154 26.29 -10.80 22.59
C THR A 154 27.59 -11.47 22.17
N ARG A 155 27.47 -12.48 21.30
CA ARG A 155 28.61 -13.19 20.69
C ARG A 155 28.33 -13.45 19.22
N GLY A 156 29.41 -13.61 18.44
CA GLY A 156 29.32 -13.96 17.03
C GLY A 156 29.34 -15.48 16.83
N GLU A 157 28.38 -16.02 16.08
CA GLU A 157 28.32 -17.42 15.66
C GLU A 157 27.91 -17.49 14.19
N ASN A 158 28.70 -18.13 13.33
CA ASN A 158 28.36 -18.34 11.91
C ASN A 158 27.82 -17.08 11.19
N LEU A 159 28.54 -15.95 11.31
CA LEU A 159 28.14 -14.66 10.72
C LEU A 159 26.78 -14.13 11.20
N THR A 160 26.40 -14.51 12.42
CA THR A 160 25.20 -14.11 13.15
C THR A 160 25.60 -13.57 14.52
N THR A 161 24.99 -12.47 14.94
CA THR A 161 25.10 -12.03 16.33
C THR A 161 24.03 -12.75 17.14
N VAL A 162 24.42 -13.46 18.19
CA VAL A 162 23.50 -14.21 19.06
C VAL A 162 23.61 -13.75 20.50
N ALA A 163 22.51 -13.89 21.24
CA ALA A 163 22.46 -13.66 22.68
C ALA A 163 21.46 -14.59 23.36
N GLU A 164 21.73 -14.95 24.62
CA GLU A 164 20.84 -15.72 25.49
C GLU A 164 20.73 -14.98 26.82
N PHE A 165 19.51 -14.88 27.34
CA PHE A 165 19.22 -14.13 28.57
C PHE A 165 17.92 -14.62 29.21
N GLU A 166 17.70 -14.24 30.47
CA GLU A 166 16.46 -14.52 31.19
C GLU A 166 15.74 -13.20 31.47
N VAL A 167 14.41 -13.25 31.50
CA VAL A 167 13.58 -12.11 31.91
C VAL A 167 12.57 -12.60 32.93
N LYS A 168 12.59 -11.98 34.11
CA LYS A 168 11.65 -12.27 35.21
C LYS A 168 10.45 -11.32 35.16
N ALA A 169 9.36 -11.70 35.80
CA ALA A 169 8.20 -10.84 36.00
C ALA A 169 8.61 -9.44 36.51
N GLY A 170 8.20 -8.40 35.80
CA GLY A 170 8.51 -7.00 36.10
C GLY A 170 9.83 -6.47 35.51
N GLU A 171 10.71 -7.34 34.99
CA GLU A 171 11.93 -6.90 34.32
C GLU A 171 11.65 -6.48 32.87
N THR A 172 12.42 -5.50 32.38
CA THR A 172 12.40 -5.06 30.99
C THR A 172 13.81 -5.02 30.43
N VAL A 173 14.04 -5.70 29.30
CA VAL A 173 15.33 -5.75 28.61
C VAL A 173 15.21 -5.06 27.24
N PRO A 174 15.87 -3.92 27.01
CA PRO A 174 15.78 -3.20 25.75
C PRO A 174 16.83 -3.67 24.73
N PHE A 175 16.43 -3.62 23.46
CA PHE A 175 17.32 -3.70 22.31
C PHE A 175 17.00 -2.56 21.35
N VAL A 176 18.02 -1.80 20.96
CA VAL A 176 17.89 -0.68 20.02
C VAL A 176 18.83 -0.92 18.85
N LEU A 177 18.27 -0.90 17.64
CA LEU A 177 19.02 -0.98 16.39
C LEU A 177 18.89 0.35 15.65
N ALA A 178 20.00 1.05 15.45
CA ALA A 178 20.04 2.36 14.82
C ALA A 178 20.78 2.31 13.48
N TYR A 179 20.22 2.92 12.44
CA TYR A 179 20.89 3.10 11.15
C TYR A 179 21.57 4.47 11.05
N GLY A 180 22.75 4.52 10.42
CA GLY A 180 23.37 5.76 9.97
C GLY A 180 24.21 5.57 8.71
N PRO A 181 24.59 6.65 8.00
CA PRO A 181 25.59 6.58 6.94
C PRO A 181 26.97 6.19 7.50
N SER A 182 27.64 5.23 6.88
CA SER A 182 28.91 4.67 7.38
C SER A 182 30.09 5.65 7.43
N HIS A 183 30.00 6.75 6.70
CA HIS A 183 31.03 7.79 6.63
C HIS A 183 30.84 8.91 7.68
N LEU A 184 29.80 8.83 8.51
CA LEU A 184 29.52 9.75 9.60
C LEU A 184 29.77 9.10 10.96
N ASP A 185 29.75 9.91 12.02
CA ASP A 185 29.79 9.39 13.38
C ASP A 185 28.59 8.46 13.64
N PRO A 186 28.76 7.42 14.47
CA PRO A 186 27.66 6.52 14.82
C PRO A 186 26.48 7.29 15.41
N PRO A 187 25.22 6.92 15.07
CA PRO A 187 24.04 7.55 15.64
C PRO A 187 24.09 7.58 17.17
N ALA A 188 23.68 8.69 17.79
CA ALA A 188 23.64 8.80 19.24
C ALA A 188 22.67 7.76 19.86
N PRO A 189 22.94 7.24 21.07
CA PRO A 189 21.99 6.39 21.76
C PRO A 189 20.71 7.17 22.12
N ILE A 190 19.57 6.49 22.06
CA ILE A 190 18.27 6.98 22.55
C ILE A 190 17.88 6.24 23.83
N ASP A 191 17.03 6.87 24.65
CA ASP A 191 16.38 6.19 25.77
C ASP A 191 15.15 5.44 25.26
N PRO A 192 15.09 4.10 25.40
CA PRO A 192 14.01 3.29 24.84
C PRO A 192 12.65 3.53 25.50
N GLU A 193 12.59 3.87 26.78
CA GLU A 193 11.33 4.11 27.49
C GLU A 193 10.78 5.50 27.17
N ILE A 194 11.65 6.51 27.04
CA ILE A 194 11.24 7.83 26.52
C ILE A 194 10.73 7.67 25.09
N ALA A 195 11.46 6.97 24.22
CA ALA A 195 11.07 6.75 22.84
C ALA A 195 9.70 6.06 22.73
N LEU A 196 9.39 5.11 23.61
CA LEU A 196 8.07 4.45 23.66
C LEU A 196 6.96 5.47 23.96
N GLN A 197 7.13 6.30 24.99
CA GLN A 197 6.15 7.31 25.40
C GLN A 197 5.93 8.37 24.30
N GLU A 198 7.00 8.81 23.64
CA GLU A 198 6.92 9.78 22.54
C GLU A 198 6.21 9.19 21.32
N THR A 199 6.50 7.94 21.00
CA THR A 199 5.84 7.21 19.90
C THR A 199 4.36 7.02 20.18
N GLU A 200 4.01 6.61 21.39
CA GLU A 200 2.61 6.45 21.81
C GLU A 200 1.85 7.78 21.73
N ARG A 201 2.42 8.86 22.27
CA ARG A 201 1.84 10.19 22.23
C ARG A 201 1.62 10.66 20.80
N PHE A 202 2.61 10.51 19.92
CA PHE A 202 2.45 10.88 18.51
C PHE A 202 1.25 10.21 17.85
N TRP A 203 1.11 8.89 18.01
CA TRP A 203 0.01 8.15 17.40
C TRP A 203 -1.35 8.49 18.03
N GLN A 204 -1.40 8.70 19.34
CA GLN A 204 -2.62 9.12 20.02
C GLN A 204 -3.08 10.51 19.56
N ASP A 205 -2.15 11.47 19.49
CA ASP A 205 -2.41 12.83 19.02
C ASP A 205 -2.91 12.78 17.56
N TRP A 206 -2.22 12.04 16.70
CA TRP A 206 -2.58 11.89 15.29
C TRP A 206 -3.94 11.20 15.09
N CYS A 207 -4.23 10.13 15.82
CA CYS A 207 -5.52 9.46 15.76
C CYS A 207 -6.67 10.33 16.29
N GLY A 208 -6.38 11.23 17.23
CA GLY A 208 -7.35 12.19 17.79
C GLY A 208 -7.93 13.17 16.77
N HIS A 209 -7.32 13.31 15.59
CA HIS A 209 -7.82 14.14 14.49
C HIS A 209 -8.92 13.47 13.66
N CYS A 210 -9.14 12.16 13.80
CA CYS A 210 -10.17 11.46 13.03
C CYS A 210 -11.57 11.97 13.39
N THR A 211 -12.31 12.49 12.39
CA THR A 211 -13.59 13.19 12.60
C THR A 211 -14.83 12.32 12.32
N ARG A 212 -14.64 11.09 11.83
CA ARG A 212 -15.72 10.17 11.47
C ARG A 212 -15.99 9.18 12.62
N ASP A 213 -17.19 9.26 13.17
CA ASP A 213 -17.78 8.24 14.04
C ASP A 213 -18.64 7.27 13.22
N GLY A 214 -18.68 5.99 13.62
CA GLY A 214 -19.57 5.00 12.99
C GLY A 214 -19.18 3.53 13.25
N ASP A 215 -20.00 2.61 12.73
CA ASP A 215 -19.91 1.16 12.96
C ASP A 215 -18.54 0.54 12.59
N TYR A 216 -17.77 1.21 11.73
CA TYR A 216 -16.47 0.74 11.20
C TYR A 216 -15.28 1.55 11.68
N GLN A 217 -15.44 2.42 12.70
CA GLN A 217 -14.41 3.37 13.12
C GLN A 217 -13.07 2.70 13.45
N GLU A 218 -13.07 1.57 14.18
CA GLU A 218 -11.84 0.87 14.53
C GLU A 218 -11.09 0.31 13.31
N LEU A 219 -11.83 -0.24 12.34
CA LEU A 219 -11.29 -0.79 11.09
C LEU A 219 -10.73 0.32 10.18
N VAL A 220 -11.48 1.41 10.06
CA VAL A 220 -11.09 2.61 9.32
C VAL A 220 -9.83 3.20 9.93
N LEU A 221 -9.79 3.35 11.26
CA LEU A 221 -8.62 3.92 11.94
C LEU A 221 -7.39 3.02 11.83
N ARG A 222 -7.52 1.69 11.92
CA ARG A 222 -6.41 0.76 11.67
C ARG A 222 -5.86 0.91 10.25
N SER A 223 -6.73 1.04 9.26
CA SER A 223 -6.34 1.25 7.87
C SER A 223 -5.67 2.62 7.68
N LEU A 224 -6.18 3.68 8.31
CA LEU A 224 -5.58 5.02 8.28
C LEU A 224 -4.19 5.05 8.92
N ILE A 225 -4.00 4.40 10.07
CA ILE A 225 -2.68 4.24 10.71
C ILE A 225 -1.72 3.52 9.75
N THR A 226 -2.20 2.48 9.06
CA THR A 226 -1.39 1.74 8.08
C THR A 226 -0.99 2.65 6.92
N LEU A 227 -1.91 3.45 6.37
CA LEU A 227 -1.59 4.42 5.33
C LEU A 227 -0.60 5.49 5.80
N LYS A 228 -0.78 6.02 7.01
CA LYS A 228 0.15 6.97 7.62
C LYS A 228 1.55 6.38 7.73
N ALA A 229 1.66 5.11 8.11
CA ALA A 229 2.92 4.39 8.18
C ALA A 229 3.58 4.17 6.80
N LEU A 230 2.80 4.18 5.71
CA LEU A 230 3.29 4.10 4.32
C LEU A 230 3.50 5.48 3.67
N THR A 231 3.08 6.56 4.33
CA THR A 231 3.39 7.93 3.91
C THR A 231 4.85 8.23 4.21
N PHE A 232 5.63 8.54 3.17
CA PHE A 232 6.96 9.10 3.29
C PHE A 232 6.87 10.56 3.76
N ALA A 233 6.94 10.76 5.09
CA ALA A 233 6.73 12.03 5.77
C ALA A 233 7.53 13.22 5.16
N PRO A 234 8.79 13.06 4.71
CA PRO A 234 9.55 14.18 4.14
C PRO A 234 8.94 14.79 2.87
N THR A 235 8.15 14.04 2.11
CA THR A 235 7.61 14.51 0.83
C THR A 235 6.09 14.43 0.72
N GLY A 236 5.43 13.59 1.54
CA GLY A 236 4.01 13.29 1.46
C GLY A 236 3.65 12.17 0.48
N GLY A 237 4.63 11.59 -0.23
CA GLY A 237 4.39 10.47 -1.14
C GLY A 237 4.01 9.20 -0.38
N ILE A 238 3.03 8.44 -0.85
CA ILE A 238 2.58 7.20 -0.22
C ILE A 238 3.03 6.02 -1.06
N VAL A 239 3.78 5.09 -0.47
CA VAL A 239 4.19 3.87 -1.19
C VAL A 239 3.03 2.89 -1.30
N ALA A 240 2.94 2.15 -2.41
CA ALA A 240 1.87 1.16 -2.61
C ALA A 240 1.97 0.00 -1.61
N ALA A 241 3.19 -0.37 -1.20
CA ALA A 241 3.48 -1.26 -0.08
C ALA A 241 4.93 -1.06 0.38
N PRO A 242 5.32 -1.48 1.60
CA PRO A 242 6.71 -1.40 2.05
C PRO A 242 7.56 -2.57 1.50
N THR A 243 6.95 -3.48 0.74
CA THR A 243 7.54 -4.74 0.26
C THR A 243 7.68 -4.76 -1.27
N THR A 244 8.52 -5.69 -1.73
CA THR A 244 8.64 -6.05 -3.14
C THR A 244 8.52 -7.56 -3.30
N SER A 245 8.11 -7.99 -4.49
CA SER A 245 8.22 -9.37 -4.98
C SER A 245 7.50 -10.42 -4.15
N LEU A 246 6.53 -10.01 -3.33
CA LEU A 246 5.52 -10.93 -2.85
C LEU A 246 4.59 -11.28 -4.02
N PRO A 247 4.28 -12.57 -4.22
CA PRO A 247 3.71 -13.02 -5.47
C PRO A 247 2.18 -12.89 -5.47
N GLU A 248 1.62 -12.38 -6.56
CA GLU A 248 0.15 -12.33 -6.77
C GLU A 248 -0.47 -13.74 -6.67
N LYS A 249 0.23 -14.75 -7.15
CA LYS A 249 -0.12 -16.18 -7.00
C LYS A 249 1.06 -16.94 -6.40
N LEU A 250 0.81 -17.79 -5.40
CA LEU A 250 1.86 -18.63 -4.81
C LEU A 250 2.59 -19.44 -5.89
N GLY A 251 3.94 -19.39 -5.87
CA GLY A 251 4.79 -20.01 -6.90
C GLY A 251 4.77 -19.33 -8.28
N GLY A 252 4.03 -18.24 -8.43
CA GLY A 252 3.86 -17.50 -9.68
C GLY A 252 5.05 -16.59 -10.03
N SER A 253 4.92 -15.92 -11.18
CA SER A 253 5.96 -15.06 -11.75
C SER A 253 5.62 -13.57 -11.76
N ARG A 254 4.44 -13.19 -11.27
CA ARG A 254 4.00 -11.79 -11.15
C ARG A 254 4.31 -11.31 -9.74
N ASN A 255 5.56 -10.84 -9.61
CA ASN A 255 6.19 -10.47 -8.35
C ASN A 255 6.82 -9.10 -8.60
N TRP A 256 6.18 -8.05 -8.10
CA TRP A 256 6.49 -6.65 -8.45
C TRP A 256 6.98 -5.86 -7.24
N ASP A 257 7.76 -4.81 -7.50
CA ASP A 257 8.22 -3.89 -6.45
C ASP A 257 7.23 -2.74 -6.25
N TYR A 258 6.67 -2.64 -5.03
CA TYR A 258 5.60 -1.72 -4.67
C TYR A 258 6.06 -0.58 -3.75
N ARG A 259 7.38 -0.42 -3.56
CA ARG A 259 7.98 0.58 -2.66
C ARG A 259 8.06 1.98 -3.27
N PHE A 260 7.17 2.27 -4.22
CA PHE A 260 7.07 3.50 -4.99
C PHE A 260 5.68 4.12 -4.86
N CYS A 261 5.52 5.35 -5.33
CA CYS A 261 4.27 6.10 -5.24
C CYS A 261 3.58 6.13 -6.60
N TRP A 262 2.31 5.70 -6.65
CA TRP A 262 1.51 5.64 -7.86
C TRP A 262 0.57 6.83 -8.01
N LEU A 263 0.51 7.42 -9.21
CA LEU A 263 -0.46 8.47 -9.55
C LEU A 263 -1.88 7.92 -9.66
N ARG A 264 -2.03 6.64 -10.04
CA ARG A 264 -3.34 5.98 -10.13
C ARG A 264 -4.11 6.06 -8.82
N ASP A 265 -3.42 5.94 -7.70
CA ASP A 265 -4.06 5.86 -6.40
C ASP A 265 -4.41 7.27 -5.86
N ALA A 266 -4.13 8.33 -6.63
CA ALA A 266 -4.17 9.72 -6.19
C ALA A 266 -5.52 10.16 -5.64
N THR A 267 -6.59 9.99 -6.41
CA THR A 267 -7.90 10.48 -6.02
C THR A 267 -8.48 9.67 -4.87
N PHE A 268 -8.37 8.34 -4.94
CA PHE A 268 -8.83 7.45 -3.88
C PHE A 268 -8.16 7.75 -2.53
N THR A 269 -6.84 7.98 -2.55
CA THR A 269 -6.05 8.32 -1.36
C THR A 269 -6.49 9.65 -0.77
N LEU A 270 -6.60 10.68 -1.63
CA LEU A 270 -7.03 12.00 -1.23
C LEU A 270 -8.43 11.95 -0.57
N LEU A 271 -9.39 11.26 -1.21
CA LEU A 271 -10.74 11.12 -0.67
C LEU A 271 -10.76 10.34 0.66
N ALA A 272 -9.99 9.26 0.78
CA ALA A 272 -9.92 8.48 2.03
C ALA A 272 -9.41 9.33 3.20
N LEU A 273 -8.37 10.15 2.99
CA LEU A 273 -7.81 11.04 4.01
C LEU A 273 -8.77 12.18 4.35
N MET A 274 -9.27 12.91 3.34
CA MET A 274 -10.15 14.06 3.54
C MET A 274 -11.47 13.67 4.20
N ASN A 275 -12.10 12.58 3.76
CA ASN A 275 -13.35 12.10 4.33
C ASN A 275 -13.21 11.61 5.78
N SER A 276 -11.98 11.38 6.23
CA SER A 276 -11.64 10.96 7.60
C SER A 276 -11.13 12.11 8.48
N GLY A 277 -10.91 13.32 7.92
CA GLY A 277 -10.44 14.51 8.65
C GLY A 277 -8.94 14.81 8.53
N TYR A 278 -8.18 14.05 7.74
CA TYR A 278 -6.73 14.19 7.60
C TYR A 278 -6.34 15.14 6.46
N THR A 279 -6.65 16.43 6.62
CA THR A 279 -6.44 17.44 5.59
C THR A 279 -4.95 17.78 5.38
N GLU A 280 -4.12 17.67 6.42
CA GLU A 280 -2.68 17.92 6.31
C GLU A 280 -2.01 16.84 5.44
N GLU A 281 -2.32 15.56 5.66
CA GLU A 281 -1.86 14.45 4.84
C GLU A 281 -2.37 14.58 3.40
N ALA A 282 -3.64 14.96 3.22
CA ALA A 282 -4.22 15.19 1.91
C ALA A 282 -3.49 16.31 1.14
N LEU A 283 -3.14 17.40 1.83
CA LEU A 283 -2.37 18.50 1.25
C LEU A 283 -0.93 18.08 0.93
N ALA A 284 -0.27 17.32 1.82
CA ALA A 284 1.07 16.80 1.57
C ALA A 284 1.10 15.87 0.34
N TRP A 285 0.10 14.99 0.21
CA TRP A 285 -0.08 14.14 -0.96
C TRP A 285 -0.33 14.95 -2.25
N HIS A 286 -1.21 15.95 -2.19
CA HIS A 286 -1.44 16.87 -3.31
C HIS A 286 -0.14 17.55 -3.76
N ASN A 287 0.62 18.10 -2.81
CA ASN A 287 1.88 18.79 -3.09
C ASN A 287 2.94 17.82 -3.65
N TRP A 288 2.94 16.56 -3.21
CA TRP A 288 3.79 15.53 -3.79
C TRP A 288 3.42 15.27 -5.26
N LEU A 289 2.13 15.09 -5.56
CA LEU A 289 1.63 14.87 -6.93
C LEU A 289 2.02 16.02 -7.85
N LEU A 290 1.85 17.27 -7.39
CA LEU A 290 2.22 18.46 -8.14
C LEU A 290 3.71 18.45 -8.52
N ARG A 291 4.60 18.15 -7.56
CA ARG A 291 6.04 18.07 -7.81
C ARG A 291 6.45 16.89 -8.68
N ALA A 292 5.84 15.72 -8.50
CA ALA A 292 6.14 14.52 -9.29
C ALA A 292 5.69 14.65 -10.76
N ALA A 293 4.49 15.22 -10.96
CA ALA A 293 3.93 15.49 -12.29
C ALA A 293 4.59 16.69 -12.99
N ALA A 294 5.32 17.55 -12.25
CA ALA A 294 6.01 18.70 -12.82
C ALA A 294 6.96 18.31 -13.96
N GLY A 295 7.05 19.21 -14.95
CA GLY A 295 7.79 19.01 -16.19
C GLY A 295 6.87 18.87 -17.39
N SER A 296 7.32 18.16 -18.43
CA SER A 296 6.55 17.98 -19.65
C SER A 296 5.43 16.94 -19.43
N PRO A 297 4.15 17.26 -19.70
CA PRO A 297 3.04 16.30 -19.60
C PRO A 297 3.23 15.04 -20.46
N ALA A 298 3.97 15.16 -21.58
CA ALA A 298 4.30 14.03 -22.46
C ALA A 298 5.28 13.02 -21.83
N LYS A 299 5.88 13.37 -20.69
CA LYS A 299 6.79 12.51 -19.92
C LYS A 299 6.22 12.17 -18.55
N MET A 300 4.94 12.40 -18.30
CA MET A 300 4.31 11.96 -17.05
C MET A 300 4.36 10.43 -16.96
N GLN A 301 4.62 9.92 -15.76
CA GLN A 301 4.77 8.48 -15.50
C GLN A 301 3.66 8.02 -14.57
N ILE A 302 3.35 6.73 -14.59
CA ILE A 302 2.39 6.13 -13.67
C ILE A 302 2.87 6.13 -12.22
N MET A 303 4.17 5.99 -12.01
CA MET A 303 4.76 5.86 -10.69
C MET A 303 6.12 6.54 -10.61
N TYR A 304 6.48 6.94 -9.39
CA TYR A 304 7.71 7.66 -9.08
C TYR A 304 8.28 7.14 -7.76
N GLY A 305 9.58 7.35 -7.56
CA GLY A 305 10.21 7.10 -6.26
C GLY A 305 9.66 8.04 -5.19
N ILE A 306 9.97 7.76 -3.91
CA ILE A 306 9.43 8.51 -2.76
C ILE A 306 9.80 10.01 -2.77
N TRP A 307 10.88 10.38 -3.46
CA TRP A 307 11.31 11.77 -3.67
C TRP A 307 10.80 12.36 -5.00
N GLY A 308 9.98 11.65 -5.76
CA GLY A 308 9.58 12.01 -7.11
C GLY A 308 10.59 11.60 -8.18
N GLN A 309 11.51 10.67 -7.88
CA GLN A 309 12.50 10.20 -8.85
C GLN A 309 11.82 9.44 -9.99
N ARG A 310 12.27 9.71 -11.22
CA ARG A 310 11.68 9.19 -12.46
C ARG A 310 12.25 7.85 -12.94
N ARG A 311 13.38 7.42 -12.39
CA ARG A 311 14.12 6.24 -12.82
C ARG A 311 13.96 5.13 -11.79
N LEU A 312 13.22 4.09 -12.16
CA LEU A 312 12.91 2.94 -11.29
C LEU A 312 13.37 1.66 -11.97
N LEU A 313 14.68 1.58 -12.25
CA LEU A 313 15.28 0.50 -13.03
C LEU A 313 14.93 -0.86 -12.41
N GLU A 314 14.25 -1.69 -13.19
CA GLU A 314 13.92 -3.07 -12.81
C GLU A 314 15.12 -3.99 -13.04
N TRP A 315 15.45 -4.78 -12.03
CA TRP A 315 16.46 -5.84 -12.09
C TRP A 315 16.03 -7.03 -11.22
N GLU A 316 16.68 -8.18 -11.41
CA GLU A 316 16.32 -9.43 -10.72
C GLU A 316 17.39 -9.85 -9.70
N ALA A 317 16.97 -10.07 -8.44
CA ALA A 317 17.83 -10.55 -7.36
C ALA A 317 17.94 -12.08 -7.37
N GLY A 318 18.73 -12.62 -8.31
CA GLY A 318 18.82 -14.06 -8.58
C GLY A 318 19.33 -14.95 -7.44
N TRP A 319 19.90 -14.36 -6.38
CA TRP A 319 20.34 -15.09 -5.18
C TRP A 319 19.21 -15.34 -4.17
N LEU A 320 18.08 -14.65 -4.30
CA LEU A 320 16.92 -14.84 -3.44
C LEU A 320 16.04 -15.98 -3.96
N GLY A 321 15.55 -16.79 -3.03
CA GLY A 321 14.70 -17.93 -3.32
C GLY A 321 13.35 -17.54 -3.92
N GLY A 322 12.85 -16.36 -3.56
CA GLY A 322 11.47 -15.95 -3.75
C GLY A 322 10.58 -16.40 -2.59
N TYR A 323 9.52 -15.65 -2.31
CA TYR A 323 8.54 -16.04 -1.30
C TYR A 323 7.89 -17.37 -1.69
N GLU A 324 8.02 -18.40 -0.83
CA GLU A 324 7.58 -19.77 -1.10
C GLU A 324 8.03 -20.30 -2.49
N GLY A 325 9.20 -19.85 -2.97
CA GLY A 325 9.77 -20.25 -4.27
C GLY A 325 9.25 -19.48 -5.49
N ALA A 326 8.39 -18.47 -5.31
CA ALA A 326 7.89 -17.64 -6.41
C ALA A 326 9.00 -16.78 -7.03
N ARG A 327 9.20 -16.89 -8.34
CA ARG A 327 10.32 -16.27 -9.07
C ARG A 327 9.87 -15.61 -10.37
N PRO A 328 10.55 -14.54 -10.81
CA PRO A 328 11.77 -13.96 -10.23
C PRO A 328 11.50 -13.03 -9.05
N VAL A 329 12.55 -12.68 -8.29
CA VAL A 329 12.52 -11.58 -7.32
C VAL A 329 12.97 -10.31 -8.05
N ARG A 330 12.07 -9.34 -8.20
CA ARG A 330 12.31 -8.07 -8.90
C ARG A 330 12.52 -6.93 -7.93
N VAL A 331 13.42 -6.04 -8.27
CA VAL A 331 13.64 -4.76 -7.57
C VAL A 331 13.57 -3.66 -8.60
N GLY A 332 12.83 -2.59 -8.31
CA GLY A 332 12.41 -1.63 -9.31
C GLY A 332 11.17 -2.09 -10.08
N ASN A 333 10.65 -1.23 -10.97
CA ASN A 333 9.42 -1.51 -11.68
C ASN A 333 9.44 -0.91 -13.09
N ALA A 334 9.48 -1.78 -14.10
CA ALA A 334 9.60 -1.38 -15.51
C ALA A 334 8.39 -0.60 -16.05
N ALA A 335 7.24 -0.63 -15.37
CA ALA A 335 6.06 0.09 -15.81
C ALA A 335 6.22 1.63 -15.76
N HIS A 336 7.25 2.13 -15.04
CA HIS A 336 7.58 3.56 -15.01
C HIS A 336 7.83 4.18 -16.40
N ALA A 337 8.14 3.37 -17.42
CA ALA A 337 8.43 3.82 -18.78
C ALA A 337 7.25 3.66 -19.76
N GLN A 338 6.13 3.07 -19.32
CA GLN A 338 4.95 2.84 -20.15
C GLN A 338 4.14 4.12 -20.34
N LEU A 339 3.52 4.26 -21.52
CA LEU A 339 2.45 5.24 -21.70
C LEU A 339 1.17 4.69 -21.08
N GLN A 340 0.57 5.48 -20.20
CA GLN A 340 -0.72 5.23 -19.59
C GLN A 340 -1.55 6.50 -19.69
N LEU A 341 -2.79 6.38 -20.16
CA LEU A 341 -3.65 7.54 -20.38
C LEU A 341 -4.56 7.83 -19.19
N ASP A 342 -4.77 6.85 -18.31
CA ASP A 342 -5.58 6.98 -17.10
C ASP A 342 -4.99 7.96 -16.08
N VAL A 343 -3.66 8.03 -15.98
CA VAL A 343 -2.96 8.93 -15.04
C VAL A 343 -3.31 10.41 -15.23
N TYR A 344 -3.66 10.83 -16.45
CA TYR A 344 -4.08 12.20 -16.73
C TYR A 344 -5.45 12.48 -16.09
N GLY A 345 -6.37 11.51 -16.14
CA GLY A 345 -7.65 11.61 -15.47
C GLY A 345 -7.49 11.63 -13.96
N GLU A 346 -6.65 10.76 -13.41
CA GLU A 346 -6.41 10.67 -11.96
C GLU A 346 -5.84 11.95 -11.37
N LEU A 347 -4.87 12.57 -12.06
CA LEU A 347 -4.27 13.83 -11.63
C LEU A 347 -5.31 14.96 -11.59
N ILE A 348 -6.07 15.12 -12.67
CA ILE A 348 -7.04 16.22 -12.81
C ILE A 348 -8.24 16.01 -11.88
N ASP A 349 -8.70 14.77 -11.68
CA ASP A 349 -9.73 14.45 -10.68
C ASP A 349 -9.23 14.75 -9.27
N ALA A 350 -8.01 14.34 -8.90
CA ALA A 350 -7.44 14.64 -7.58
C ALA A 350 -7.40 16.16 -7.32
N PHE A 351 -6.94 16.95 -8.29
CA PHE A 351 -6.88 18.41 -8.14
C PHE A 351 -8.27 19.05 -8.08
N HIS A 352 -9.24 18.53 -8.83
CA HIS A 352 -10.63 18.95 -8.71
C HIS A 352 -11.20 18.66 -7.31
N GLN A 353 -11.01 17.44 -6.81
CA GLN A 353 -11.48 17.04 -5.47
C GLN A 353 -10.80 17.86 -4.36
N SER A 354 -9.50 18.15 -4.48
CA SER A 354 -8.78 19.03 -3.53
C SER A 354 -9.45 20.41 -3.43
N ARG A 355 -9.87 21.00 -4.56
CA ARG A 355 -10.58 22.29 -4.57
C ARG A 355 -11.99 22.19 -3.99
N MET A 356 -12.72 21.12 -4.31
CA MET A 356 -14.05 20.87 -3.75
C MET A 356 -14.01 20.71 -2.23
N ALA A 357 -12.93 20.12 -1.71
CA ALA A 357 -12.64 20.03 -0.29
C ALA A 357 -12.08 21.32 0.33
N LYS A 358 -11.92 22.40 -0.47
CA LYS A 358 -11.38 23.70 -0.06
C LYS A 358 -9.97 23.63 0.52
N LEU A 359 -9.14 22.71 0.02
CA LEU A 359 -7.71 22.79 0.28
C LEU A 359 -7.16 24.06 -0.40
N GLU A 360 -6.31 24.80 0.31
CA GLU A 360 -5.63 25.96 -0.24
C GLU A 360 -4.58 25.48 -1.25
N LEU A 361 -4.88 25.64 -2.54
CA LEU A 361 -3.98 25.27 -3.63
C LEU A 361 -3.32 26.52 -4.21
N ASP A 362 -2.06 26.39 -4.61
CA ASP A 362 -1.33 27.47 -5.28
C ASP A 362 -1.90 27.75 -6.68
N ASP A 363 -1.89 29.03 -7.09
CA ASP A 363 -2.37 29.50 -8.40
C ASP A 363 -1.70 28.79 -9.60
N GLU A 364 -0.49 28.27 -9.42
CA GLU A 364 0.28 27.56 -10.45
C GLU A 364 -0.33 26.21 -10.84
N THR A 365 -1.16 25.62 -9.98
CA THR A 365 -1.81 24.33 -10.19
C THR A 365 -2.66 24.34 -11.46
N TRP A 366 -3.41 25.42 -11.70
CA TRP A 366 -4.31 25.51 -12.85
C TRP A 366 -3.57 25.56 -14.20
N ALA A 367 -2.40 26.21 -14.23
CA ALA A 367 -1.58 26.29 -15.43
C ALA A 367 -1.05 24.91 -15.83
N LEU A 368 -0.66 24.09 -14.84
CA LEU A 368 -0.28 22.70 -15.06
C LEU A 368 -1.44 21.89 -15.63
N GLU A 369 -2.64 21.99 -15.05
CA GLU A 369 -3.82 21.27 -15.54
C GLU A 369 -4.15 21.63 -16.99
N CYS A 370 -4.08 22.92 -17.35
CA CYS A 370 -4.26 23.34 -18.73
C CYS A 370 -3.20 22.73 -19.67
N ALA A 371 -1.94 22.68 -19.25
CA ALA A 371 -0.87 22.06 -20.05
C ALA A 371 -1.09 20.55 -20.21
N VAL A 372 -1.53 19.86 -19.16
CA VAL A 372 -1.87 18.44 -19.14
C VAL A 372 -3.04 18.16 -20.09
N LEU A 373 -4.12 18.94 -20.03
CA LEU A 373 -5.30 18.78 -20.89
C LEU A 373 -5.00 19.11 -22.37
N ASN A 374 -4.16 20.10 -22.63
CA ASN A 374 -3.72 20.42 -23.99
C ASN A 374 -2.92 19.28 -24.60
N HIS A 375 -2.00 18.66 -23.83
CA HIS A 375 -1.28 17.48 -24.30
C HIS A 375 -2.22 16.29 -24.49
N LEU A 376 -3.13 16.04 -23.55
CA LEU A 376 -4.09 14.94 -23.62
C LEU A 376 -4.97 15.04 -24.87
N ALA A 377 -5.36 16.25 -25.28
CA ALA A 377 -6.11 16.47 -26.51
C ALA A 377 -5.41 15.93 -27.78
N GLU A 378 -4.08 15.80 -27.76
CA GLU A 378 -3.27 15.28 -28.88
C GLU A 378 -3.05 13.76 -28.84
N VAL A 379 -3.28 13.12 -27.69
CA VAL A 379 -2.89 11.72 -27.47
C VAL A 379 -4.00 10.82 -26.94
N TRP A 380 -5.18 11.37 -26.59
CA TRP A 380 -6.28 10.61 -25.99
C TRP A 380 -6.74 9.42 -26.82
N ASP A 381 -6.56 9.45 -28.14
CA ASP A 381 -6.98 8.41 -29.08
C ASP A 381 -5.96 7.27 -29.22
N ARG A 382 -4.75 7.39 -28.66
CA ARG A 382 -3.67 6.38 -28.78
C ARG A 382 -3.91 5.15 -27.90
N PRO A 383 -3.44 3.96 -28.29
CA PRO A 383 -3.42 2.81 -27.37
C PRO A 383 -2.39 3.03 -26.25
N ASP A 384 -2.60 2.42 -25.09
CA ASP A 384 -1.78 2.53 -23.88
C ASP A 384 -1.70 1.20 -23.13
N HIS A 385 -1.17 1.18 -21.89
CA HIS A 385 -0.98 -0.04 -21.09
C HIS A 385 -2.03 -0.27 -20.00
N GLY A 386 -2.99 0.65 -19.84
CA GLY A 386 -4.08 0.52 -18.87
C GLY A 386 -3.63 0.65 -17.41
N ILE A 387 -4.62 0.68 -16.53
CA ILE A 387 -4.46 0.82 -15.07
C ILE A 387 -3.60 -0.30 -14.43
N TRP A 388 -3.60 -1.50 -15.04
CA TRP A 388 -2.88 -2.68 -14.58
C TRP A 388 -1.51 -2.87 -15.23
N GLU A 389 -0.99 -1.86 -15.93
CA GLU A 389 0.40 -1.85 -16.42
C GLU A 389 0.75 -3.06 -17.31
N ARG A 390 -0.25 -3.57 -18.06
CA ARG A 390 -0.16 -4.85 -18.77
C ARG A 390 1.09 -4.87 -19.66
N ARG A 391 1.99 -5.82 -19.39
CA ARG A 391 3.17 -6.05 -20.24
C ARG A 391 2.70 -6.57 -21.61
N GLY A 392 3.19 -5.98 -22.69
CA GLY A 392 2.86 -6.40 -24.05
C GLY A 392 2.56 -5.25 -24.99
N GLN A 393 1.77 -5.52 -26.03
CA GLN A 393 1.35 -4.48 -26.97
C GLN A 393 0.27 -3.58 -26.35
N PRO A 394 0.35 -2.25 -26.53
CA PRO A 394 -0.65 -1.34 -26.02
C PRO A 394 -2.00 -1.55 -26.71
N ARG A 395 -3.09 -1.25 -26.00
CA ARG A 395 -4.48 -1.40 -26.49
C ARG A 395 -5.31 -0.17 -26.14
N HIS A 396 -6.50 -0.03 -26.71
CA HIS A 396 -7.46 0.98 -26.25
C HIS A 396 -8.24 0.42 -25.06
N TYR A 397 -7.66 0.49 -23.87
CA TYR A 397 -8.32 0.06 -22.64
C TYR A 397 -9.50 0.98 -22.30
N VAL A 398 -10.65 0.39 -21.97
CA VAL A 398 -11.89 1.15 -21.74
C VAL A 398 -11.72 2.11 -20.58
N PHE A 399 -11.17 1.64 -19.46
CA PHE A 399 -10.94 2.48 -18.30
C PHE A 399 -9.99 3.65 -18.59
N SER A 400 -8.90 3.43 -19.33
CA SER A 400 -8.01 4.52 -19.77
C SER A 400 -8.75 5.60 -20.55
N LYS A 401 -9.64 5.22 -21.49
CA LYS A 401 -10.44 6.18 -22.26
C LYS A 401 -11.46 6.90 -21.39
N VAL A 402 -12.09 6.21 -20.45
CA VAL A 402 -12.96 6.83 -19.45
C VAL A 402 -12.18 7.87 -18.63
N MET A 403 -10.96 7.57 -18.19
CA MET A 403 -10.16 8.54 -17.44
C MET A 403 -9.69 9.72 -18.29
N THR A 404 -9.49 9.55 -19.60
CA THR A 404 -9.31 10.72 -20.49
C THR A 404 -10.57 11.60 -20.55
N TRP A 405 -11.77 10.99 -20.53
CA TRP A 405 -13.02 11.74 -20.41
C TRP A 405 -13.12 12.47 -19.05
N VAL A 406 -12.75 11.80 -17.95
CA VAL A 406 -12.72 12.38 -16.61
C VAL A 406 -11.84 13.63 -16.58
N ALA A 407 -10.64 13.57 -17.18
CA ALA A 407 -9.75 14.73 -17.24
C ALA A 407 -10.44 15.98 -17.80
N PHE A 408 -11.09 15.86 -18.96
CA PHE A 408 -11.81 16.99 -19.56
C PHE A 408 -13.04 17.39 -18.76
N ASP A 409 -13.80 16.42 -18.22
CA ASP A 409 -14.98 16.72 -17.39
C ASP A 409 -14.60 17.53 -16.14
N ARG A 410 -13.53 17.12 -15.45
CA ARG A 410 -13.03 17.79 -14.24
C ARG A 410 -12.39 19.14 -14.57
N GLY A 411 -11.66 19.25 -15.68
CA GLY A 411 -11.17 20.54 -16.18
C GLY A 411 -12.30 21.53 -16.44
N ILE A 412 -13.39 21.10 -17.10
CA ILE A 412 -14.57 21.94 -17.35
C ILE A 412 -15.22 22.38 -16.04
N LYS A 413 -15.48 21.43 -15.12
CA LYS A 413 -16.10 21.74 -13.82
C LYS A 413 -15.25 22.67 -12.97
N SER A 414 -13.94 22.45 -12.92
CA SER A 414 -13.03 23.34 -12.21
C SER A 414 -13.09 24.76 -12.78
N ALA A 415 -13.08 24.91 -14.10
CA ALA A 415 -13.17 26.22 -14.75
C ALA A 415 -14.50 26.93 -14.47
N GLU A 416 -15.62 26.21 -14.51
CA GLU A 416 -16.95 26.77 -14.26
C GLU A 416 -17.18 27.12 -12.78
N THR A 417 -16.87 26.19 -11.87
CA THR A 417 -17.12 26.34 -10.43
C THR A 417 -16.21 27.37 -9.78
N PHE A 418 -14.93 27.43 -10.19
CA PHE A 418 -13.94 28.32 -9.58
C PHE A 418 -13.57 29.53 -10.44
N GLY A 419 -14.23 29.71 -11.60
CA GLY A 419 -14.06 30.90 -12.45
C GLY A 419 -12.74 30.97 -13.21
N PHE A 420 -12.07 29.84 -13.45
CA PHE A 420 -10.83 29.82 -14.21
C PHE A 420 -11.04 30.01 -15.72
N LYS A 421 -10.04 30.60 -16.39
CA LYS A 421 -10.05 30.74 -17.85
C LYS A 421 -9.65 29.41 -18.51
N ALA A 422 -10.50 28.92 -19.41
CA ALA A 422 -10.27 27.72 -20.21
C ALA A 422 -10.94 27.77 -21.58
N PRO A 423 -10.45 27.01 -22.58
CA PRO A 423 -11.11 26.85 -23.87
C PRO A 423 -12.31 25.88 -23.76
N LEU A 424 -13.34 26.27 -22.98
CA LEU A 424 -14.48 25.41 -22.61
C LEU A 424 -15.19 24.76 -23.81
N LEU A 425 -15.37 25.47 -24.91
CA LEU A 425 -16.01 24.92 -26.11
C LEU A 425 -15.22 23.74 -26.69
N HIS A 426 -13.89 23.87 -26.74
CA HIS A 426 -13.01 22.81 -27.24
C HIS A 426 -13.01 21.60 -26.31
N TRP A 427 -12.86 21.82 -25.00
CA TRP A 427 -12.88 20.74 -24.01
C TRP A 427 -14.21 20.00 -23.97
N ARG A 428 -15.36 20.69 -24.04
CA ARG A 428 -16.68 20.03 -24.13
C ARG A 428 -16.80 19.18 -25.38
N THR A 429 -16.32 19.68 -26.52
CA THR A 429 -16.33 18.93 -27.79
C THR A 429 -15.50 17.64 -27.68
N LEU A 430 -14.30 17.72 -27.09
CA LEU A 430 -13.45 16.55 -26.85
C LEU A 430 -14.09 15.57 -25.87
N ARG A 431 -14.55 16.05 -24.71
CA ARG A 431 -15.24 15.23 -23.71
C ARG A 431 -16.40 14.46 -24.35
N ASP A 432 -17.27 15.14 -25.10
CA ASP A 432 -18.44 14.52 -25.70
C ASP A 432 -18.05 13.54 -26.83
N ALA A 433 -16.94 13.80 -27.54
CA ALA A 433 -16.40 12.87 -28.54
C ALA A 433 -15.84 11.59 -27.88
N ILE A 434 -15.05 11.72 -26.82
CA ILE A 434 -14.50 10.59 -26.05
C ILE A 434 -15.64 9.76 -25.45
N HIS A 435 -16.65 10.41 -24.85
CA HIS A 435 -17.81 9.72 -24.29
C HIS A 435 -18.53 8.86 -25.35
N ARG A 436 -18.76 9.41 -26.55
CA ARG A 436 -19.36 8.65 -27.66
C ARG A 436 -18.47 7.50 -28.13
N ASP A 437 -17.16 7.73 -28.25
CA ASP A 437 -16.21 6.70 -28.67
C ASP A 437 -16.20 5.51 -27.71
N VAL A 438 -16.10 5.77 -26.40
CA VAL A 438 -16.17 4.74 -25.35
C VAL A 438 -17.52 4.01 -25.36
N CYS A 439 -18.64 4.73 -25.43
CA CYS A 439 -19.96 4.10 -25.47
C CYS A 439 -20.15 3.19 -26.69
N ASN A 440 -19.57 3.55 -27.83
CA ASN A 440 -19.75 2.81 -29.09
C ASN A 440 -18.77 1.63 -29.23
N ARG A 441 -17.56 1.74 -28.67
CA ARG A 441 -16.47 0.77 -28.92
C ARG A 441 -16.03 0.01 -27.67
N GLY A 442 -16.32 0.54 -26.49
CA GLY A 442 -15.98 -0.05 -25.20
C GLY A 442 -17.09 -0.87 -24.57
N PHE A 443 -18.34 -0.73 -25.04
CA PHE A 443 -19.46 -1.56 -24.62
C PHE A 443 -19.72 -2.68 -25.62
N ASP A 444 -19.75 -3.92 -25.15
CA ASP A 444 -20.11 -5.07 -25.96
C ASP A 444 -21.55 -5.51 -25.66
N ALA A 445 -22.38 -5.57 -26.70
CA ALA A 445 -23.80 -5.88 -26.55
C ALA A 445 -24.08 -7.37 -26.27
N GLU A 446 -23.17 -8.28 -26.65
CA GLU A 446 -23.34 -9.71 -26.40
C GLU A 446 -22.97 -10.07 -24.96
N GLU A 447 -21.86 -9.50 -24.46
CA GLU A 447 -21.49 -9.59 -23.03
C GLU A 447 -22.40 -8.72 -22.15
N ASN A 448 -23.12 -7.75 -22.75
CA ASN A 448 -23.91 -6.73 -22.06
C ASN A 448 -23.10 -5.96 -21.00
N ALA A 449 -21.85 -5.63 -21.33
CA ALA A 449 -20.90 -5.04 -20.41
C ALA A 449 -19.90 -4.12 -21.10
N PHE A 450 -19.34 -3.18 -20.35
CA PHE A 450 -18.06 -2.58 -20.72
C PHE A 450 -16.96 -3.63 -20.60
N VAL A 451 -16.18 -3.77 -21.67
CA VAL A 451 -15.11 -4.77 -21.77
C VAL A 451 -13.75 -4.17 -21.37
N GLU A 452 -12.73 -5.01 -21.26
CA GLU A 452 -11.36 -4.58 -20.92
C GLU A 452 -10.83 -3.53 -21.91
N SER A 453 -10.93 -3.82 -23.21
CA SER A 453 -10.38 -3.01 -24.28
C SER A 453 -11.23 -3.11 -25.55
N TYR A 454 -11.15 -2.09 -26.40
CA TYR A 454 -12.00 -2.02 -27.60
C TYR A 454 -11.86 -3.25 -28.49
N GLY A 455 -13.00 -3.85 -28.84
CA GLY A 455 -13.09 -5.07 -29.66
C GLY A 455 -12.80 -6.38 -28.92
N SER A 456 -12.50 -6.32 -27.62
CA SER A 456 -12.39 -7.51 -26.76
C SER A 456 -13.76 -8.03 -26.33
N LYS A 457 -13.81 -9.29 -25.88
CA LYS A 457 -14.93 -9.89 -25.14
C LYS A 457 -14.59 -10.14 -23.66
N LEU A 458 -13.33 -9.92 -23.28
CA LEU A 458 -12.85 -10.10 -21.91
C LEU A 458 -13.27 -8.89 -21.07
N LEU A 459 -13.60 -9.15 -19.81
CA LEU A 459 -13.91 -8.12 -18.82
C LEU A 459 -12.65 -7.68 -18.06
N ASP A 460 -12.78 -6.56 -17.33
CA ASP A 460 -11.74 -6.07 -16.42
C ASP A 460 -12.40 -5.42 -15.19
N ALA A 461 -11.92 -5.68 -13.99
CA ALA A 461 -12.57 -5.15 -12.79
C ALA A 461 -12.56 -3.61 -12.69
N SER A 462 -11.63 -2.93 -13.38
CA SER A 462 -11.60 -1.45 -13.40
C SER A 462 -12.86 -0.84 -14.00
N VAL A 463 -13.64 -1.58 -14.81
CA VAL A 463 -14.90 -1.03 -15.34
C VAL A 463 -15.99 -0.84 -14.28
N LEU A 464 -15.80 -1.39 -13.07
CA LEU A 464 -16.65 -1.11 -11.90
C LEU A 464 -16.58 0.35 -11.43
N LEU A 465 -15.51 1.08 -11.80
CA LEU A 465 -15.27 2.47 -11.39
C LEU A 465 -15.99 3.50 -12.26
N LEU A 466 -16.51 3.11 -13.44
CA LEU A 466 -17.24 3.99 -14.36
C LEU A 466 -18.37 4.80 -13.69
N PRO A 467 -19.28 4.19 -12.90
CA PRO A 467 -20.32 4.96 -12.22
C PRO A 467 -19.73 5.91 -11.18
N GLU A 468 -18.72 5.48 -10.42
CA GLU A 468 -18.09 6.26 -9.35
C GLU A 468 -17.43 7.54 -9.91
N VAL A 469 -16.68 7.43 -11.01
CA VAL A 469 -16.04 8.60 -11.65
C VAL A 469 -17.01 9.49 -12.42
N GLY A 470 -18.27 9.06 -12.54
CA GLY A 470 -19.34 9.84 -13.13
C GLY A 470 -19.52 9.66 -14.63
N PHE A 471 -18.90 8.64 -15.23
CA PHE A 471 -18.95 8.42 -16.68
C PHE A 471 -20.37 8.15 -17.17
N LEU A 472 -21.12 7.32 -16.44
CA LEU A 472 -22.55 7.06 -16.64
C LEU A 472 -23.26 6.96 -15.28
N PRO A 473 -24.57 7.25 -15.21
CA PRO A 473 -25.30 7.10 -13.96
C PRO A 473 -25.40 5.62 -13.55
N PRO A 474 -25.42 5.30 -12.24
CA PRO A 474 -25.55 3.92 -11.77
C PRO A 474 -26.79 3.17 -12.29
N SER A 475 -27.86 3.91 -12.61
CA SER A 475 -29.11 3.36 -13.17
C SER A 475 -29.05 3.04 -14.67
N ASP A 476 -27.98 3.45 -15.38
CA ASP A 476 -27.81 3.16 -16.80
C ASP A 476 -27.82 1.64 -17.03
N PRO A 477 -28.61 1.11 -17.99
CA PRO A 477 -28.65 -0.32 -18.28
C PRO A 477 -27.27 -0.94 -18.56
N ARG A 478 -26.34 -0.18 -19.17
CA ARG A 478 -24.98 -0.66 -19.48
C ARG A 478 -24.14 -0.82 -18.23
N ILE A 479 -24.32 0.05 -17.23
CA ILE A 479 -23.63 -0.05 -15.94
C ILE A 479 -24.16 -1.25 -15.15
N ARG A 480 -25.48 -1.40 -15.06
CA ARG A 480 -26.10 -2.56 -14.39
C ARG A 480 -25.71 -3.88 -15.06
N GLY A 481 -25.68 -3.92 -16.38
CA GLY A 481 -25.19 -5.07 -17.15
C GLY A 481 -23.73 -5.39 -16.86
N THR A 482 -22.89 -4.36 -16.78
CA THR A 482 -21.46 -4.50 -16.44
C THR A 482 -21.25 -5.08 -15.04
N ILE A 483 -21.95 -4.55 -14.03
CA ILE A 483 -21.88 -5.07 -12.64
C ILE A 483 -22.28 -6.55 -12.62
N ALA A 484 -23.39 -6.91 -13.26
CA ALA A 484 -23.87 -8.29 -13.32
C ALA A 484 -22.89 -9.22 -14.07
N ALA A 485 -22.26 -8.74 -15.14
CA ALA A 485 -21.27 -9.50 -15.89
C ALA A 485 -19.99 -9.74 -15.07
N VAL A 486 -19.51 -8.72 -14.34
CA VAL A 486 -18.38 -8.84 -13.42
C VAL A 486 -18.69 -9.80 -12.26
N GLU A 487 -19.86 -9.68 -11.64
CA GLU A 487 -20.33 -10.60 -10.59
C GLU A 487 -20.32 -12.06 -11.10
N LYS A 488 -20.78 -12.28 -12.33
CA LYS A 488 -20.84 -13.61 -12.94
C LYS A 488 -19.49 -14.18 -13.33
N CYS A 489 -18.61 -13.37 -13.92
CA CYS A 489 -17.43 -13.85 -14.64
C CYS A 489 -16.11 -13.64 -13.89
N LEU A 490 -16.02 -12.63 -13.03
CA LEU A 490 -14.78 -12.29 -12.31
C LEU A 490 -14.81 -12.72 -10.84
N MET A 491 -15.96 -13.11 -10.29
CA MET A 491 -16.01 -13.59 -8.91
C MET A 491 -15.52 -15.03 -8.76
N ARG A 492 -14.57 -15.24 -7.86
CA ARG A 492 -14.05 -16.55 -7.45
C ARG A 492 -13.91 -16.59 -5.94
N GLY A 493 -14.43 -17.63 -5.29
CA GLY A 493 -14.39 -17.74 -3.83
C GLY A 493 -15.15 -16.65 -3.07
N GLY A 494 -16.01 -15.88 -3.76
CA GLY A 494 -16.69 -14.71 -3.22
C GLY A 494 -15.90 -13.40 -3.31
N PHE A 495 -14.77 -13.39 -4.02
CA PHE A 495 -13.93 -12.21 -4.24
C PHE A 495 -13.75 -11.95 -5.74
N VAL A 496 -13.34 -10.74 -6.12
CA VAL A 496 -13.22 -10.30 -7.52
C VAL A 496 -11.78 -10.40 -8.01
N LEU A 497 -11.55 -11.07 -9.14
CA LEU A 497 -10.28 -11.06 -9.89
C LEU A 497 -10.12 -9.73 -10.66
N ARG A 498 -8.89 -9.25 -10.91
CA ARG A 498 -8.69 -8.06 -11.77
C ARG A 498 -9.02 -8.39 -13.21
N HIS A 499 -8.53 -9.54 -13.66
CA HIS A 499 -8.61 -9.97 -15.05
C HIS A 499 -9.58 -11.12 -15.26
N ASP A 500 -10.16 -11.16 -16.45
CA ASP A 500 -11.06 -12.22 -16.88
C ASP A 500 -10.34 -13.58 -16.94
N PRO A 501 -10.78 -14.59 -16.17
CA PRO A 501 -10.16 -15.91 -16.20
C PRO A 501 -10.25 -16.59 -17.57
N ARG A 502 -11.15 -16.13 -18.46
CA ARG A 502 -11.26 -16.60 -19.86
C ARG A 502 -10.04 -16.20 -20.72
N GLU A 503 -9.15 -15.35 -20.23
CA GLU A 503 -7.85 -15.08 -20.88
C GLU A 503 -6.98 -16.35 -20.97
N LEU A 504 -7.17 -17.29 -20.04
CA LEU A 504 -6.48 -18.56 -20.02
C LEU A 504 -7.39 -19.71 -20.48
N PRO A 505 -6.79 -20.82 -20.95
CA PRO A 505 -7.50 -22.09 -21.11
C PRO A 505 -8.21 -22.49 -19.80
N ALA A 506 -9.42 -23.06 -19.91
CA ALA A 506 -10.28 -23.35 -18.75
C ALA A 506 -9.70 -24.36 -17.75
N ASP A 507 -8.69 -25.13 -18.15
CA ASP A 507 -7.96 -26.09 -17.31
C ASP A 507 -6.79 -25.46 -16.52
N GLN A 508 -6.48 -24.19 -16.75
CA GLN A 508 -5.42 -23.48 -16.05
C GLN A 508 -5.95 -22.64 -14.88
N PRO A 509 -5.28 -22.63 -13.73
CA PRO A 509 -5.64 -21.75 -12.64
C PRO A 509 -5.37 -20.28 -13.02
N PRO A 510 -6.07 -19.31 -12.39
CA PRO A 510 -5.78 -17.90 -12.57
C PRO A 510 -4.33 -17.58 -12.24
N LEU A 511 -3.79 -16.59 -12.94
CA LEU A 511 -2.40 -16.13 -12.77
C LEU A 511 -2.17 -15.32 -11.48
N GLU A 512 -3.25 -15.02 -10.75
CA GLU A 512 -3.29 -14.12 -9.59
C GLU A 512 -4.31 -14.65 -8.55
N GLY A 513 -4.23 -14.11 -7.33
CA GLY A 513 -5.30 -14.17 -6.35
C GLY A 513 -6.43 -13.19 -6.69
N ALA A 514 -7.48 -13.18 -5.89
CA ALA A 514 -8.52 -12.16 -6.01
C ALA A 514 -8.03 -10.83 -5.43
N PHE A 515 -8.20 -9.74 -6.17
CA PHE A 515 -7.68 -8.42 -5.80
C PHE A 515 -8.67 -7.73 -4.87
N LEU A 516 -8.21 -7.45 -3.65
CA LEU A 516 -9.12 -7.07 -2.56
C LEU A 516 -9.76 -5.71 -2.80
N ALA A 517 -9.02 -4.76 -3.37
CA ALA A 517 -9.60 -3.47 -3.77
C ALA A 517 -10.69 -3.63 -4.84
N CYS A 518 -10.59 -4.57 -5.78
CA CYS A 518 -11.64 -4.80 -6.78
C CYS A 518 -12.91 -5.39 -6.16
N SER A 519 -12.78 -6.19 -5.11
CA SER A 519 -13.93 -6.67 -4.34
C SER A 519 -14.64 -5.52 -3.64
N LEU A 520 -13.87 -4.57 -3.10
CA LEU A 520 -14.40 -3.36 -2.48
C LEU A 520 -15.01 -2.39 -3.50
N TRP A 521 -14.43 -2.27 -4.71
CA TRP A 521 -15.04 -1.51 -5.82
C TRP A 521 -16.39 -2.09 -6.26
N LEU A 522 -16.53 -3.42 -6.24
CA LEU A 522 -17.82 -4.06 -6.50
C LEU A 522 -18.83 -3.75 -5.38
N ALA A 523 -18.39 -3.75 -4.12
CA ALA A 523 -19.22 -3.32 -3.00
C ALA A 523 -19.69 -1.87 -3.16
N ASP A 524 -18.80 -0.94 -3.56
CA ASP A 524 -19.15 0.45 -3.85
C ASP A 524 -20.13 0.57 -5.03
N ALA A 525 -19.96 -0.24 -6.07
CA ALA A 525 -20.89 -0.30 -7.20
C ALA A 525 -22.29 -0.80 -6.77
N TYR A 526 -22.37 -1.74 -5.81
CA TYR A 526 -23.62 -2.16 -5.19
C TYR A 526 -24.25 -1.04 -4.35
N VAL A 527 -23.46 -0.31 -3.55
CA VAL A 527 -23.96 0.87 -2.81
C VAL A 527 -24.57 1.89 -3.77
N LEU A 528 -23.87 2.24 -4.85
CA LEU A 528 -24.34 3.18 -5.88
C LEU A 528 -25.61 2.68 -6.60
N SER A 529 -25.78 1.36 -6.72
CA SER A 529 -26.95 0.74 -7.35
C SER A 529 -28.11 0.53 -6.36
N GLY A 530 -27.91 0.81 -5.07
CA GLY A 530 -28.90 0.65 -4.01
C GLY A 530 -29.00 -0.76 -3.41
N ASP A 531 -28.09 -1.68 -3.76
CA ASP A 531 -28.05 -3.06 -3.24
C ASP A 531 -27.14 -3.14 -2.00
N LEU A 532 -27.60 -2.54 -0.90
CA LEU A 532 -26.80 -2.40 0.32
C LEU A 532 -26.48 -3.73 1.00
N ASP A 533 -27.32 -4.75 0.84
CA ASP A 533 -27.12 -6.07 1.45
C ASP A 533 -25.94 -6.80 0.78
N LYS A 534 -25.88 -6.79 -0.57
CA LYS A 534 -24.72 -7.33 -1.29
C LYS A 534 -23.43 -6.55 -1.00
N ALA A 535 -23.53 -5.23 -0.94
CA ALA A 535 -22.39 -4.38 -0.58
C ALA A 535 -21.83 -4.75 0.80
N GLN A 536 -22.74 -4.94 1.78
CA GLN A 536 -22.37 -5.31 3.13
C GLN A 536 -21.75 -6.71 3.20
N GLU A 537 -22.35 -7.71 2.56
CA GLU A 537 -21.80 -9.08 2.56
C GLU A 537 -20.37 -9.11 2.01
N LEU A 538 -20.13 -8.39 0.90
CA LEU A 538 -18.81 -8.37 0.26
C LEU A 538 -17.80 -7.60 1.12
N PHE A 539 -18.21 -6.50 1.75
CA PHE A 539 -17.36 -5.75 2.69
C PHE A 539 -16.96 -6.62 3.89
N ASP A 540 -17.93 -7.26 4.55
CA ASP A 540 -17.68 -8.13 5.71
C ASP A 540 -16.78 -9.31 5.36
N ARG A 541 -16.90 -9.83 4.13
CA ARG A 541 -16.04 -10.90 3.62
C ARG A 541 -14.59 -10.46 3.46
N VAL A 542 -14.34 -9.25 2.94
CA VAL A 542 -12.97 -8.69 2.84
C VAL A 542 -12.41 -8.37 4.22
N VAL A 543 -13.20 -7.78 5.12
CA VAL A 543 -12.78 -7.52 6.51
C VAL A 543 -12.45 -8.82 7.24
N GLY A 544 -13.23 -9.89 7.02
CA GLY A 544 -13.07 -11.18 7.70
C GLY A 544 -11.77 -11.93 7.38
N ILE A 545 -11.01 -11.52 6.36
CA ILE A 545 -9.70 -12.11 6.01
C ILE A 545 -8.51 -11.24 6.44
N ALA A 546 -8.76 -10.09 7.07
CA ALA A 546 -7.70 -9.31 7.72
C ALA A 546 -7.01 -10.17 8.78
N ASN A 547 -5.71 -9.97 8.96
CA ASN A 547 -4.99 -10.75 9.97
C ASN A 547 -5.36 -10.33 11.40
N ASP A 548 -4.73 -10.97 12.38
CA ASP A 548 -4.96 -10.75 13.82
C ASP A 548 -4.75 -9.30 14.29
N VAL A 549 -4.09 -8.46 13.48
CA VAL A 549 -3.87 -7.04 13.76
C VAL A 549 -4.56 -6.10 12.76
N GLY A 550 -5.44 -6.62 11.92
CA GLY A 550 -6.30 -5.84 11.01
C GLY A 550 -5.64 -5.41 9.69
N LEU A 551 -4.61 -6.12 9.22
CA LEU A 551 -3.90 -5.81 7.98
C LEU A 551 -4.32 -6.71 6.81
N LEU A 552 -4.31 -6.14 5.61
CA LEU A 552 -4.64 -6.79 4.35
C LEU A 552 -3.52 -6.64 3.32
N ALA A 553 -3.23 -7.71 2.60
CA ALA A 553 -2.37 -7.73 1.42
C ALA A 553 -3.10 -7.19 0.19
N GLU A 554 -2.39 -7.20 -0.93
CA GLU A 554 -2.92 -6.88 -2.25
C GLU A 554 -4.03 -7.84 -2.71
N GLU A 555 -3.82 -9.14 -2.52
CA GLU A 555 -4.66 -10.19 -3.05
C GLU A 555 -4.97 -11.29 -2.03
N TYR A 556 -5.94 -12.13 -2.38
CA TYR A 556 -6.30 -13.31 -1.62
C TYR A 556 -6.47 -14.52 -2.53
N ASP A 557 -5.65 -15.55 -2.30
CA ASP A 557 -5.82 -16.84 -2.94
C ASP A 557 -6.94 -17.62 -2.25
N SER A 558 -8.11 -17.64 -2.87
CA SER A 558 -9.30 -18.33 -2.33
C SER A 558 -9.16 -19.84 -2.24
N ASP A 559 -8.32 -20.45 -3.09
CA ASP A 559 -8.12 -21.90 -3.10
C ASP A 559 -7.19 -22.29 -1.95
N ALA A 560 -6.09 -21.55 -1.78
CA ALA A 560 -5.14 -21.76 -0.68
C ALA A 560 -5.64 -21.20 0.66
N ARG A 561 -6.60 -20.27 0.63
CA ARG A 561 -7.06 -19.44 1.77
C ARG A 561 -5.92 -18.65 2.41
N ARG A 562 -5.14 -17.96 1.58
CA ARG A 562 -3.92 -17.24 1.97
C ARG A 562 -3.96 -15.82 1.41
N GLN A 563 -3.40 -14.86 2.15
CA GLN A 563 -3.10 -13.55 1.57
C GLN A 563 -1.91 -13.68 0.59
N THR A 564 -1.99 -12.98 -0.54
CA THR A 564 -0.97 -12.96 -1.62
C THR A 564 -0.72 -11.52 -2.11
N GLY A 565 0.31 -11.34 -2.92
CA GLY A 565 0.80 -10.03 -3.36
C GLY A 565 1.46 -9.22 -2.24
N ASN A 566 1.79 -7.96 -2.52
CA ASN A 566 2.55 -7.12 -1.57
C ASN A 566 1.74 -6.81 -0.29
N PHE A 567 2.45 -6.59 0.83
CA PHE A 567 1.83 -6.51 2.16
C PHE A 567 2.50 -5.49 3.11
N PRO A 568 1.71 -4.79 3.95
CA PRO A 568 0.28 -4.48 3.69
C PRO A 568 0.17 -3.59 2.46
N GLN A 569 -0.97 -3.63 1.77
CA GLN A 569 -1.12 -2.92 0.50
C GLN A 569 -2.03 -1.69 0.64
N ALA A 570 -1.51 -0.53 0.21
CA ALA A 570 -2.14 0.77 0.42
C ALA A 570 -3.51 0.86 -0.27
N LEU A 571 -3.62 0.47 -1.55
CA LEU A 571 -4.85 0.59 -2.33
C LEU A 571 -6.04 -0.19 -1.72
N THR A 572 -5.80 -1.30 -1.05
CA THR A 572 -6.77 -2.17 -0.39
C THR A 572 -7.25 -1.50 0.89
N HIS A 573 -6.32 -0.96 1.69
CA HIS A 573 -6.69 -0.17 2.86
C HIS A 573 -7.42 1.13 2.48
N ILE A 574 -7.03 1.79 1.38
CA ILE A 574 -7.74 2.95 0.83
C ILE A 574 -9.15 2.57 0.39
N ALA A 575 -9.30 1.49 -0.38
CA ALA A 575 -10.61 1.01 -0.81
C ALA A 575 -11.48 0.65 0.39
N LEU A 576 -10.92 0.02 1.43
CA LEU A 576 -11.66 -0.35 2.64
C LEU A 576 -12.21 0.90 3.35
N ILE A 577 -11.39 1.94 3.50
CA ILE A 577 -11.81 3.22 4.10
C ILE A 577 -12.96 3.83 3.28
N ASN A 578 -12.80 3.91 1.96
CA ASN A 578 -13.81 4.50 1.08
C ASN A 578 -15.13 3.73 1.11
N THR A 579 -15.09 2.39 1.01
CA THR A 579 -16.28 1.55 1.07
C THR A 579 -16.97 1.62 2.44
N ALA A 580 -16.21 1.62 3.54
CA ALA A 580 -16.77 1.80 4.88
C ALA A 580 -17.51 3.15 5.02
N HIS A 581 -16.93 4.23 4.47
CA HIS A 581 -17.54 5.56 4.47
C HIS A 581 -18.81 5.60 3.62
N ASN A 582 -18.80 4.95 2.45
CA ASN A 582 -19.94 4.87 1.53
C ASN A 582 -21.10 4.07 2.14
N LEU A 583 -20.83 2.91 2.75
CA LEU A 583 -21.83 2.11 3.47
C LEU A 583 -22.44 2.90 4.63
N SER A 584 -21.61 3.56 5.44
CA SER A 584 -22.08 4.38 6.57
C SER A 584 -22.98 5.52 6.09
N ALA A 585 -22.57 6.23 5.03
CA ALA A 585 -23.34 7.34 4.47
C ALA A 585 -24.69 6.88 3.88
N ALA A 586 -24.70 5.74 3.19
CA ALA A 586 -25.91 5.17 2.59
C ALA A 586 -26.94 4.74 3.65
N ARG A 587 -26.50 4.18 4.78
CA ARG A 587 -27.37 3.76 5.89
C ARG A 587 -28.01 4.93 6.65
N GLN A 588 -27.28 6.03 6.81
CA GLN A 588 -27.75 7.18 7.60
C GLN A 588 -28.78 8.04 6.85
N GLY A 589 -29.11 7.72 5.58
CA GLY A 589 -30.00 8.54 4.77
C GLY A 589 -29.51 9.98 4.58
N SER A 590 -28.21 10.21 4.79
CA SER A 590 -27.63 11.55 4.77
C SER A 590 -27.78 12.16 3.37
N GLU A 591 -27.93 13.49 3.28
CA GLU A 591 -28.01 14.23 2.01
C GLU A 591 -26.78 14.05 1.09
N LYS A 592 -25.73 13.35 1.56
CA LYS A 592 -24.60 12.89 0.75
C LYS A 592 -24.67 11.38 0.52
N PRO A 593 -25.36 10.90 -0.54
CA PRO A 593 -25.21 9.52 -1.00
C PRO A 593 -23.73 9.22 -1.33
N ALA A 594 -23.37 7.94 -1.48
CA ALA A 594 -22.07 7.53 -2.05
C ALA A 594 -21.73 8.46 -3.22
N VAL A 595 -20.69 9.28 -3.04
CA VAL A 595 -20.51 10.47 -3.86
C VAL A 595 -19.94 10.00 -5.19
N GLN A 596 -20.78 10.04 -6.22
CA GLN A 596 -20.29 10.09 -7.59
C GLN A 596 -19.29 11.24 -7.62
N ARG A 597 -18.00 10.95 -7.86
CA ARG A 597 -16.89 11.95 -7.82
C ARG A 597 -17.15 13.15 -8.71
N SER A 598 -18.10 13.04 -9.62
CA SER A 598 -18.55 14.07 -10.53
C SER A 598 -19.45 15.17 -9.95
N LYS A 599 -20.00 15.03 -8.74
CA LYS A 599 -21.00 15.97 -8.18
C LYS A 599 -20.43 16.94 -7.18
#